data_AF-A0A379XJM0-F1
#
_entry.id   AF-A0A379XJM0-F1
#
_cell.length_a   1.000
_cell.length_b   1.000
_cell.length_c   1.000
_cell.angle_alpha   90.00
_cell.angle_beta   90.00
_cell.angle_gamma   90.00
#
_symmetry.space_group_name_H-M   'P 1'
#
loop_
_entity.id
_entity.type
_entity.pdbx_description
1 polymer ?
#
loop_
_entity_poly.entity_id
_entity_poly.type
_entity_poly.pdbx_seq_one_letter_code
_entity_poly.pdbx_strand_id
1 'polypeptide(L)'
;MDDYINYITPQFSRTHINFQRVPTVDTSNPFAAKGIPSLDESFVVIHFRNLEGIDFPWLLAMLQGSFISHINTLVVPGGKMGLAMELIMLPLVQRLMEGKKIE
;
A
#
# COMPACT_ATOMS: atom_id res chain seq x y z
N MET A 1 7.87 -21.61 -8.67
CA MET A 1 7.59 -20.57 -7.66
C MET A 1 8.71 -20.42 -6.65
N ASP A 2 9.64 -21.36 -6.62
CA ASP A 2 10.77 -21.40 -5.69
C ASP A 2 11.55 -20.08 -5.66
N ASP A 3 11.86 -19.48 -6.81
CA ASP A 3 12.60 -18.22 -6.84
C ASP A 3 11.82 -17.05 -6.23
N TYR A 4 10.50 -16.98 -6.47
CA TYR A 4 9.66 -15.95 -5.89
C TYR A 4 9.66 -16.05 -4.35
N ILE A 5 9.55 -17.28 -3.83
CA ILE A 5 9.55 -17.54 -2.38
C ILE A 5 10.93 -17.27 -1.76
N ASN A 6 12.01 -17.68 -2.41
CA ASN A 6 13.35 -17.59 -1.82
C ASN A 6 13.98 -16.21 -1.98
N TYR A 7 13.63 -15.45 -3.03
CA TYR A 7 14.31 -14.19 -3.35
C TYR A 7 13.40 -12.96 -3.35
N ILE A 8 12.10 -13.09 -3.62
CA ILE A 8 11.19 -11.93 -3.68
C ILE A 8 10.46 -11.71 -2.36
N THR A 9 9.79 -12.72 -1.81
CA THR A 9 8.98 -12.56 -0.59
C THR A 9 9.76 -12.04 0.63
N PRO A 10 11.06 -12.38 0.85
CA PRO A 10 11.80 -11.85 2.00
C PRO A 10 12.05 -10.33 1.92
N GLN A 11 11.98 -9.75 0.73
CA GLN A 11 12.18 -8.30 0.54
C GLN A 11 11.04 -7.48 1.13
N PHE A 12 9.80 -7.99 1.09
CA PHE A 12 8.63 -7.32 1.66
C PHE A 12 8.68 -7.20 3.19
N SER A 13 9.57 -7.95 3.85
CA SER A 13 9.85 -7.80 5.28
C SER A 13 10.90 -6.72 5.58
N ARG A 14 11.59 -6.18 4.57
CA ARG A 14 12.65 -5.17 4.73
C ARG A 14 12.20 -3.77 4.36
N THR A 15 11.02 -3.64 3.76
CA THR A 15 10.40 -2.37 3.41
C THR A 15 9.81 -1.69 4.65
N HIS A 16 9.86 -0.36 4.65
CA HIS A 16 9.20 0.47 5.66
C HIS A 16 7.69 0.58 5.41
N ILE A 17 7.29 0.61 4.14
CA ILE A 17 5.89 0.69 3.74
C ILE A 17 5.65 -0.31 2.60
N ASN A 18 4.60 -1.10 2.72
CA ASN A 18 4.16 -2.02 1.66
C ASN A 18 2.84 -1.52 1.09
N PHE A 19 2.79 -1.37 -0.24
CA PHE A 19 1.56 -1.12 -0.99
C PHE A 19 1.18 -2.40 -1.73
N GLN A 20 0.23 -3.14 -1.19
CA GLN A 20 -0.24 -4.40 -1.76
C GLN A 20 -1.57 -4.19 -2.46
N ARG A 21 -1.60 -4.38 -3.78
CA ARG A 21 -2.86 -4.36 -4.53
C ARG A 21 -3.60 -5.68 -4.40
N VAL A 22 -4.88 -5.61 -4.07
CA VAL A 22 -5.76 -6.76 -3.87
C VAL A 22 -6.98 -6.61 -4.79
N PRO A 23 -7.12 -7.45 -5.83
CA PRO A 23 -8.31 -7.46 -6.68
C PRO A 23 -9.57 -7.82 -5.88
N THR A 24 -10.68 -7.16 -6.19
CA THR A 24 -12.02 -7.47 -5.64
C THR A 24 -12.89 -8.28 -6.61
N VAL A 25 -12.34 -8.62 -7.77
CA VAL A 25 -12.94 -9.48 -8.79
C VAL A 25 -12.40 -10.91 -8.70
N ASP A 26 -13.09 -11.85 -9.35
CA ASP A 26 -12.68 -13.26 -9.35
C ASP A 26 -11.32 -13.45 -10.04
N THR A 27 -10.33 -13.86 -9.23
CA THR A 27 -8.97 -14.19 -9.66
C THR A 27 -8.60 -15.62 -9.25
N SER A 28 -9.60 -16.47 -8.98
CA SER A 28 -9.41 -17.86 -8.55
C SER A 28 -8.65 -18.71 -9.57
N ASN A 29 -8.82 -18.44 -10.87
CA ASN A 29 -8.02 -19.01 -11.95
C ASN A 29 -7.32 -17.89 -12.76
N PRO A 30 -6.09 -17.50 -12.40
CA PRO A 30 -5.37 -16.42 -13.08
C PRO A 30 -4.98 -16.75 -14.53
N PHE A 31 -4.94 -18.03 -14.92
CA PHE A 31 -4.58 -18.44 -16.29
C PHE A 31 -5.74 -18.37 -17.27
N ALA A 32 -6.98 -18.34 -16.77
CA ALA A 32 -8.20 -18.17 -17.57
C ALA A 32 -8.73 -16.73 -17.54
N ALA A 33 -8.01 -15.80 -16.92
CA ALA A 33 -8.43 -14.42 -16.77
C ALA A 33 -8.57 -13.73 -18.14
N LYS A 34 -9.72 -13.07 -18.36
CA LYS A 34 -10.01 -12.33 -19.61
C LYS A 34 -9.28 -10.98 -19.68
N GLY A 35 -8.78 -10.47 -18.56
CA GLY A 35 -8.10 -9.18 -18.46
C GLY A 35 -7.50 -8.97 -17.08
N ILE A 36 -6.66 -7.95 -16.96
CA ILE A 36 -6.09 -7.51 -15.68
C ILE A 36 -7.16 -6.69 -14.95
N PRO A 37 -7.43 -6.95 -13.65
CA PRO A 37 -8.34 -6.13 -12.88
C PRO A 37 -7.96 -4.64 -12.99
N SER A 38 -8.94 -3.77 -13.17
CA SER A 38 -8.74 -2.32 -13.17
C SER A 38 -8.49 -1.78 -11.76
N LEU A 39 -8.07 -0.50 -11.65
CA LEU A 39 -7.83 0.11 -10.34
C LEU A 39 -9.10 0.16 -9.49
N ASP A 40 -10.25 0.42 -10.09
CA ASP A 40 -11.55 0.45 -9.41
C ASP A 40 -12.03 -0.93 -8.96
N GLU A 41 -11.52 -1.99 -9.59
CA GLU A 41 -11.73 -3.40 -9.22
C GLU A 41 -10.68 -3.92 -8.24
N SER A 42 -10.05 -3.02 -7.47
CA SER A 42 -9.04 -3.40 -6.49
C SER A 42 -9.03 -2.46 -5.30
N PHE A 43 -8.56 -2.98 -4.17
CA PHE A 43 -8.07 -2.18 -3.06
C PHE A 43 -6.55 -2.18 -3.05
N VAL A 44 -5.96 -1.22 -2.35
CA VAL A 44 -4.54 -1.23 -1.98
C VAL A 44 -4.44 -1.25 -0.47
N VAL A 45 -3.81 -2.28 0.06
CA VAL A 45 -3.47 -2.44 1.47
C VAL A 45 -2.11 -1.80 1.70
N ILE A 46 -2.08 -0.77 2.55
CA ILE A 46 -0.90 0.00 2.89
C ILE A 46 -0.49 -0.35 4.31
N HIS A 47 0.61 -1.08 4.45
CA HIS A 47 1.12 -1.49 5.75
C HIS A 47 2.37 -0.69 6.12
N PHE A 48 2.37 -0.13 7.34
CA PHE A 48 3.46 0.69 7.88
C PHE A 48 4.26 -0.12 8.91
N ARG A 49 5.58 -0.24 8.71
CA ARG A 49 6.50 -0.93 9.61
C ARG A 49 7.36 0.08 10.35
N ASN A 50 7.22 0.13 11.67
CA ASN A 50 8.01 0.99 12.55
C ASN A 50 8.03 2.47 12.10
N LEU A 51 6.96 2.92 11.44
CA LEU A 51 6.74 4.34 11.17
C LEU A 51 5.77 4.87 12.22
N GLU A 52 6.25 5.83 13.01
CA GLU A 52 5.43 6.56 13.97
C GLU A 52 4.94 7.88 13.37
N GLY A 53 3.91 8.48 13.98
CA GLY A 53 3.40 9.78 13.55
C GLY A 53 2.57 9.79 12.26
N ILE A 54 2.10 8.64 11.79
CA ILE A 54 1.12 8.57 10.70
C ILE A 54 -0.25 9.02 11.22
N ASP A 55 -0.76 10.11 10.67
CA ASP A 55 -2.10 10.64 10.99
C ASP A 55 -3.17 9.88 10.19
N PHE A 56 -3.61 8.74 10.73
CA PHE A 56 -4.69 7.95 10.13
C PHE A 56 -6.01 8.73 10.01
N PRO A 57 -6.49 9.47 11.04
CA PRO A 57 -7.69 10.29 10.89
C PRO A 57 -7.65 11.24 9.70
N TRP A 58 -6.53 11.94 9.49
CA TRP A 58 -6.36 12.83 8.34
C TRP A 58 -6.33 12.05 7.01
N LEU A 59 -5.59 10.94 6.95
CA LEU A 59 -5.55 10.09 5.76
C LEU A 59 -6.95 9.56 5.38
N LEU A 60 -7.75 9.13 6.36
CA LEU A 60 -9.13 8.68 6.15
C LEU A 60 -10.02 9.79 5.60
N ALA A 61 -9.87 11.01 6.10
CA ALA A 61 -10.63 12.17 5.64
C ALA A 61 -10.30 12.54 4.18
N MET A 62 -9.02 12.47 3.80
CA MET A 62 -8.55 12.76 2.44
C MET A 62 -8.87 11.63 1.46
N LEU A 63 -8.77 10.38 1.91
CA LEU A 63 -8.93 9.19 1.08
C LEU A 63 -10.32 8.59 1.30
N GLN A 64 -11.37 9.26 0.80
CA GLN A 64 -12.75 8.81 0.99
C GLN A 64 -12.97 7.34 0.61
N GLY A 65 -13.65 6.57 1.45
CA GLY A 65 -13.85 5.12 1.25
C GLY A 65 -12.65 4.25 1.65
N SER A 66 -11.61 4.83 2.24
CA SER A 66 -10.57 4.09 2.95
C SER A 66 -11.01 3.70 4.36
N PHE A 67 -10.37 2.67 4.92
CA PHE A 67 -10.62 2.22 6.29
C PHE A 67 -9.37 1.57 6.88
N ILE A 68 -9.31 1.50 8.19
CA ILE A 68 -8.21 0.86 8.93
C ILE A 68 -8.57 -0.61 9.12
N SER A 69 -7.73 -1.52 8.62
CA SER A 69 -7.92 -2.97 8.82
C SER A 69 -7.18 -3.50 10.05
N HIS A 70 -6.04 -2.90 10.38
CA HIS A 70 -5.24 -3.16 11.58
C HIS A 70 -4.54 -1.87 12.02
N ILE A 71 -4.03 -1.83 13.26
CA ILE A 71 -3.45 -0.62 13.87
C ILE A 71 -2.43 0.12 12.98
N ASN A 72 -1.64 -0.62 12.20
CA ASN A 72 -0.63 -0.06 11.30
C ASN A 72 -0.96 -0.31 9.81
N THR A 73 -2.24 -0.48 9.47
CA THR A 73 -2.64 -0.87 8.11
C THR A 73 -3.87 -0.09 7.65
N LEU A 74 -3.69 0.69 6.58
CA LEU A 74 -4.73 1.44 5.89
C LEU A 74 -5.11 0.71 4.60
N VAL A 75 -6.40 0.56 4.33
CA VAL A 75 -6.92 0.04 3.07
C VAL A 75 -7.53 1.18 2.28
N VAL A 76 -7.10 1.37 1.04
CA VAL A 76 -7.56 2.46 0.16
C VAL A 76 -8.15 1.90 -1.14
N PRO A 77 -9.20 2.52 -1.71
CA PRO A 77 -9.67 2.17 -3.05
C PRO A 77 -8.54 2.29 -4.08
N GLY A 78 -8.43 1.35 -5.02
CA GLY A 78 -7.31 1.30 -5.96
C GLY A 78 -7.22 2.53 -6.87
N GLY A 79 -8.35 3.12 -7.26
CA GLY A 79 -8.40 4.40 -7.99
C GLY A 79 -7.76 5.58 -7.23
N LYS A 80 -7.57 5.46 -5.90
CA LYS A 80 -6.95 6.49 -5.04
C LYS A 80 -5.50 6.17 -4.67
N MET A 81 -4.90 5.12 -5.23
CA MET A 81 -3.53 4.72 -4.93
C MET A 81 -2.53 5.88 -5.17
N GLY A 82 -2.67 6.61 -6.27
CA GLY A 82 -1.78 7.73 -6.59
C GLY A 82 -1.83 8.84 -5.53
N LEU A 83 -3.03 9.27 -5.14
CA LEU A 83 -3.22 10.26 -4.09
C LEU A 83 -2.71 9.74 -2.73
N ALA A 84 -3.00 8.48 -2.39
CA ALA A 84 -2.50 7.89 -1.14
C ALA A 84 -0.97 7.87 -1.11
N MET A 85 -0.32 7.51 -2.22
CA MET A 85 1.14 7.52 -2.34
C MET A 85 1.70 8.92 -2.16
N GLU A 86 1.09 9.95 -2.76
CA GLU A 86 1.51 11.34 -2.61
C GLU A 86 1.42 11.80 -1.15
N LEU A 87 0.25 11.65 -0.53
CA LEU A 87 0.01 12.11 0.86
C LEU A 87 0.92 11.41 1.87
N ILE A 88 1.25 10.13 1.64
CA ILE A 88 2.10 9.33 2.54
C ILE A 88 3.60 9.59 2.26
N MET A 89 4.01 9.57 0.99
CA MET A 89 5.44 9.56 0.64
C MET A 89 6.04 10.95 0.57
N LEU A 90 5.27 11.98 0.18
CA LEU A 90 5.77 13.36 0.07
C LEU A 90 6.45 13.86 1.36
N PRO A 91 5.83 13.77 2.56
CA PRO A 91 6.49 14.21 3.78
C PRO A 91 7.73 13.38 4.13
N LEU A 92 7.75 12.08 3.78
CA LEU A 92 8.91 11.22 4.01
C LEU A 92 10.08 11.58 3.11
N VAL A 93 9.81 11.87 1.83
CA VAL A 93 10.82 12.34 0.87
C VAL A 93 11.36 13.71 1.29
N GLN A 94 10.50 14.63 1.75
CA GLN A 94 10.94 15.92 2.29
C GLN A 94 11.89 15.74 3.49
N ARG A 95 11.57 14.85 4.43
CA ARG A 95 12.46 14.52 5.56
C ARG A 95 13.81 13.98 5.08
N LEU A 96 13.82 13.09 4.10
CA LEU A 96 15.06 12.56 3.51
C LEU A 96 15.89 13.65 2.84
N MET A 97 15.26 14.57 2.11
CA MET A 97 15.94 15.71 1.48
C MET A 97 16.57 16.66 2.50
N GLU A 98 15.97 16.77 3.68
CA GLU A 98 16.51 17.51 4.83
C GLU A 98 17.60 16.74 5.60
N GLY A 99 17.96 15.52 5.16
CA GLY A 99 18.95 14.67 5.83
C GLY A 99 18.45 14.03 7.13
N LYS A 100 17.14 14.05 7.39
CA LYS A 100 16.52 13.44 8.57
C LYS A 100 16.25 11.96 8.33
N LYS A 101 16.30 11.17 9.41
CA LYS A 101 15.89 9.77 9.36
C LYS A 101 14.38 9.65 9.16
N ILE A 102 13.98 8.59 8.46
CA ILE A 102 12.59 8.13 8.44
C ILE A 102 12.40 7.32 9.73
N GLU A 103 11.60 7.88 10.63
CA GLU A 103 11.16 7.33 11.90
C GLU A 103 9.65 7.56 11.98
#